data_AF-A0A7C4U0L3-F1
#
_entry.id   AF-A0A7C4U0L3-F1
#
_cell.length_a   1.000
_cell.length_b   1.000
_cell.length_c   1.000
_cell.angle_alpha   90.00
_cell.angle_beta   90.00
_cell.angle_gamma   90.00
#
_symmetry.space_group_name_H-M   'P 1'
#
loop_
_entity.id
_entity.type
_entity.pdbx_description
1 polymer ?
#
loop_
_entity_poly.entity_id
_entity_poly.type
_entity_poly.pdbx_seq_one_letter_code
_entity_poly.pdbx_strand_id
1 'polypeptide(L)'
;MRNILMSLCIAATALSASAQSSVQRPKLVVGIVVDQMRWDYLYRFYDRYDNNGGFKRMLNQGFTCENTFIPYAPTVTACGHSSIYTGSVPAINGITGNAWWDRTQMRTVYCTEDKTVNTVGSISSNGKQSPRNLLTTTICDELRIATNYKSKVIGIAIKDRGGILPAGHSANAAYWYDNTTGKWITSTYYTNELPQWVSSFNELKLVDEYYKKGWSLLYPANTYTLSTADEKKYEAKPFGTSFPYNLSGFAGKDYGKITTTPWGNTLTTEFAKNAVINEGLGADNITDFLAVSYSSPDYIGHSFGPNSIESEDAFLRFDKELGEFFDFLDKKIGKGQYTAFLSADHGVAHIPEYMQENKLPGG
;
A
#
# COMPACT_ATOMS: atom_id res chain seq x y z
N MET A 1 17.50 42.05 -72.06
CA MET A 1 17.49 40.57 -72.09
C MET A 1 18.87 40.11 -71.67
N ARG A 2 19.14 39.17 -70.77
CA ARG A 2 18.35 38.40 -69.78
C ARG A 2 19.42 37.60 -68.97
N ASN A 3 19.47 37.83 -67.65
CA ASN A 3 19.89 36.95 -66.53
C ASN A 3 21.32 36.35 -66.56
N ILE A 4 22.30 36.76 -65.75
CA ILE A 4 22.50 36.58 -64.29
C ILE A 4 22.09 35.19 -63.77
N LEU A 5 23.08 34.35 -63.47
CA LEU A 5 22.99 33.29 -62.45
C LEU A 5 24.38 33.05 -61.83
N MET A 6 24.55 33.64 -60.65
CA MET A 6 25.66 33.44 -59.74
C MET A 6 25.24 32.31 -58.79
N SER A 7 25.79 31.11 -58.97
CA SER A 7 25.50 29.97 -58.10
C SER A 7 26.27 30.12 -56.78
N LEU A 8 25.56 30.60 -55.77
CA LEU A 8 25.99 30.62 -54.37
C LEU A 8 25.83 29.19 -53.81
N CYS A 9 26.91 28.43 -53.72
CA CYS A 9 26.95 27.20 -52.93
C CYS A 9 26.94 27.55 -51.44
N ILE A 10 25.75 27.76 -50.88
CA ILE A 10 25.54 27.76 -49.43
C ILE A 10 25.73 26.30 -48.97
N ALA A 11 26.89 26.02 -48.38
CA ALA A 11 27.10 24.82 -47.60
C ALA A 11 26.14 24.87 -46.41
N ALA A 12 25.00 24.20 -46.54
CA ALA A 12 24.11 23.91 -45.43
C ALA A 12 24.85 22.95 -44.49
N THR A 13 25.56 23.52 -43.51
CA THR A 13 25.94 22.79 -42.31
C THR A 13 24.63 22.38 -41.64
N ALA A 14 24.23 21.13 -41.87
CA ALA A 14 23.21 20.46 -41.09
C ALA A 14 23.74 20.41 -39.65
N LEU A 15 23.40 21.42 -38.84
CA LEU A 15 23.35 21.26 -37.40
C LEU A 15 22.27 20.22 -37.13
N SER A 16 22.66 18.94 -37.14
CA SER A 16 21.96 17.92 -36.39
C SER A 16 22.09 18.33 -34.93
N ALA A 17 21.16 19.16 -34.47
CA ALA A 17 20.89 19.28 -33.06
C ALA A 17 20.57 17.85 -32.60
N SER A 18 21.55 17.20 -31.94
CA SER A 18 21.29 16.02 -31.16
C SER A 18 20.26 16.47 -30.14
N ALA A 19 18.98 16.19 -30.41
CA ALA A 19 17.94 16.27 -29.39
C ALA A 19 18.48 15.41 -28.26
N GLN A 20 18.95 16.05 -27.20
CA GLN A 20 19.43 15.37 -26.02
C GLN A 20 18.20 14.64 -25.52
N SER A 21 18.11 13.34 -25.82
CA SER A 21 16.93 12.54 -25.51
C SER A 21 16.80 12.58 -24.00
N SER A 22 15.91 13.44 -23.50
CA SER A 22 15.61 13.50 -22.08
C SER A 22 15.18 12.10 -21.70
N VAL A 23 15.84 11.53 -20.67
CA VAL A 23 15.50 10.20 -20.17
C VAL A 23 13.99 10.18 -19.92
N GLN A 24 13.27 9.35 -20.69
CA GLN A 24 11.84 9.19 -20.51
C GLN A 24 11.62 8.58 -19.12
N ARG A 25 10.83 9.25 -18.30
CA ARG A 25 10.51 8.82 -16.93
C ARG A 25 9.00 8.86 -16.77
N PRO A 26 8.40 7.94 -15.98
CA PRO A 26 7.01 8.08 -15.61
C PRO A 26 6.83 9.36 -14.79
N LYS A 27 5.66 9.98 -14.89
CA LYS A 27 5.26 11.11 -14.04
C LYS A 27 4.98 10.66 -12.60
N LEU A 28 4.53 9.41 -12.43
CA LEU A 28 4.24 8.82 -11.12
C LEU A 28 4.71 7.37 -11.06
N VAL A 29 5.37 7.00 -9.97
CA VAL A 29 5.55 5.60 -9.56
C VAL A 29 4.59 5.30 -8.42
N VAL A 30 3.85 4.20 -8.53
CA VAL A 30 2.94 3.71 -7.49
C VAL A 30 3.47 2.38 -6.95
N GLY A 31 3.97 2.40 -5.72
CA GLY A 31 4.38 1.19 -5.02
C GLY A 31 3.23 0.63 -4.21
N ILE A 32 2.81 -0.59 -4.51
CA ILE A 32 1.69 -1.25 -3.85
C ILE A 32 2.23 -2.44 -3.05
N VAL A 33 1.98 -2.45 -1.75
CA VAL A 33 2.26 -3.63 -0.92
C VAL A 33 0.94 -4.14 -0.36
N VAL A 34 0.61 -5.39 -0.66
CA VAL A 34 -0.57 -6.07 -0.11
C VAL A 34 -0.11 -6.91 1.06
N ASP A 35 -0.41 -6.45 2.27
CA ASP A 35 0.09 -7.02 3.52
C ASP A 35 -0.38 -8.47 3.66
N GLN A 36 0.52 -9.40 3.97
CA GLN A 36 0.23 -10.84 4.08
C GLN A 36 -0.27 -11.53 2.79
N MET A 37 -0.13 -10.91 1.62
CA MET A 37 -0.55 -11.55 0.36
C MET A 37 0.40 -12.68 -0.03
N ARG A 38 -0.09 -13.92 0.02
CA ARG A 38 0.62 -15.05 -0.59
C ARG A 38 0.55 -14.95 -2.10
N TRP A 39 1.62 -15.37 -2.77
CA TRP A 39 1.69 -15.45 -4.22
C TRP A 39 0.53 -16.24 -4.84
N ASP A 40 0.15 -17.36 -4.23
CA ASP A 40 -0.88 -18.24 -4.77
C ASP A 40 -2.28 -17.63 -4.76
N TYR A 41 -2.54 -16.52 -4.06
CA TYR A 41 -3.82 -15.80 -4.16
C TYR A 41 -4.06 -15.19 -5.54
N LEU A 42 -3.01 -14.91 -6.32
CA LEU A 42 -3.16 -14.47 -7.72
C LEU A 42 -3.81 -15.55 -8.59
N TYR A 43 -3.57 -16.82 -8.28
CA TYR A 43 -3.97 -17.97 -9.08
C TYR A 43 -5.15 -18.72 -8.49
N ARG A 44 -5.17 -18.89 -7.17
CA ARG A 44 -6.25 -19.57 -6.45
C ARG A 44 -7.58 -18.93 -6.78
N PHE A 45 -7.68 -17.60 -6.74
CA PHE A 45 -8.92 -16.87 -7.00
C PHE A 45 -9.05 -16.33 -8.44
N TYR A 46 -8.14 -16.70 -9.35
CA TYR A 46 -7.98 -16.08 -10.67
C TYR A 46 -9.27 -16.08 -11.51
N ASP A 47 -9.96 -17.21 -11.56
CA ASP A 47 -11.18 -17.36 -12.36
C ASP A 47 -12.34 -16.48 -11.86
N ARG A 48 -12.25 -15.99 -10.63
CA ARG A 48 -13.23 -15.14 -9.97
C ARG A 48 -12.86 -13.66 -9.99
N TYR A 49 -11.63 -13.31 -10.32
CA TYR A 49 -11.23 -11.93 -10.54
C TYR A 49 -11.88 -11.35 -11.80
N ASP A 50 -12.22 -10.07 -11.73
CA ASP A 50 -12.88 -9.36 -12.82
C ASP A 50 -11.91 -9.20 -13.99
N ASN A 51 -12.39 -9.23 -15.23
CA ASN A 51 -11.51 -9.10 -16.40
C ASN A 51 -10.86 -7.72 -16.47
N ASN A 52 -11.52 -6.71 -15.90
CA ASN A 52 -10.98 -5.36 -15.69
C ASN A 52 -10.46 -5.15 -14.25
N GLY A 53 -10.38 -6.22 -13.46
CA GLY A 53 -9.85 -6.20 -12.10
C GLY A 53 -8.35 -5.92 -12.08
N GLY A 54 -7.88 -5.43 -10.94
CA GLY A 54 -6.51 -5.00 -10.74
C GLY A 54 -5.50 -6.13 -10.91
N PHE A 55 -5.76 -7.33 -10.39
CA PHE A 55 -4.81 -8.44 -10.48
C PHE A 55 -4.68 -8.93 -11.91
N LYS A 56 -5.81 -9.18 -12.60
CA LYS A 56 -5.79 -9.57 -14.02
C LYS A 56 -5.16 -8.51 -14.90
N ARG A 57 -5.38 -7.22 -14.62
CA ARG A 57 -4.71 -6.13 -15.34
C ARG A 57 -3.19 -6.21 -15.18
N MET A 58 -2.68 -6.40 -13.97
CA MET A 58 -1.24 -6.52 -13.74
C MET A 58 -0.64 -7.78 -14.35
N LEU A 59 -1.30 -8.93 -14.22
CA LEU A 59 -0.85 -10.22 -14.78
C LEU A 59 -0.81 -10.19 -16.32
N ASN A 60 -1.86 -9.64 -16.97
CA ASN A 60 -2.01 -9.72 -18.42
C ASN A 60 -1.39 -8.56 -19.19
N GLN A 61 -1.14 -7.42 -18.53
CA GLN A 61 -0.61 -6.20 -19.17
C GLN A 61 0.73 -5.73 -18.59
N GLY A 62 1.26 -6.44 -17.58
CA GLY A 62 2.51 -6.13 -16.91
C GLY A 62 3.58 -7.19 -17.11
N PHE A 63 4.49 -7.27 -16.14
CA PHE A 63 5.50 -8.31 -16.04
C PHE A 63 5.40 -8.95 -14.65
N THR A 64 5.49 -10.27 -14.58
CA THR A 64 5.34 -11.01 -13.32
C THR A 64 6.64 -11.73 -12.97
N CYS A 65 7.06 -11.60 -11.71
CA CYS A 65 8.19 -12.34 -11.16
C CYS A 65 7.68 -13.42 -10.21
N GLU A 66 7.29 -14.55 -10.78
CA GLU A 66 6.62 -15.66 -10.08
C GLU A 66 7.47 -16.33 -9.00
N ASN A 67 8.80 -16.16 -9.06
CA ASN A 67 9.76 -16.82 -8.18
C ASN A 67 10.52 -15.82 -7.30
N THR A 68 9.78 -14.89 -6.68
CA THR A 68 10.34 -13.88 -5.78
C THR A 68 10.21 -14.34 -4.33
N PHE A 69 11.33 -14.44 -3.61
CA PHE A 69 11.37 -14.85 -2.21
C PHE A 69 11.95 -13.77 -1.32
N ILE A 70 11.54 -13.80 -0.04
CA ILE A 70 12.10 -12.98 1.02
C ILE A 70 13.42 -13.62 1.48
N PRO A 71 14.59 -12.98 1.29
CA PRO A 71 15.89 -13.59 1.54
C PRO A 71 16.38 -13.41 2.99
N TYR A 72 15.45 -13.26 3.96
CA TYR A 72 15.76 -13.01 5.36
C TYR A 72 14.70 -13.58 6.30
N ALA A 73 15.04 -13.63 7.58
CA ALA A 73 14.10 -13.88 8.67
C ALA A 73 14.30 -12.83 9.78
N PRO A 74 13.24 -12.43 10.50
CA PRO A 74 11.85 -12.90 10.38
C PRO A 74 11.06 -12.24 9.23
N THR A 75 10.08 -12.97 8.67
CA THR A 75 9.16 -12.49 7.62
C THR A 75 7.96 -11.76 8.24
N VAL A 76 8.19 -10.51 8.67
CA VAL A 76 7.18 -9.66 9.33
C VAL A 76 7.06 -8.31 8.64
N THR A 77 5.93 -7.63 8.86
CA THR A 77 5.55 -6.39 8.17
C THR A 77 6.66 -5.35 8.05
N ALA A 78 7.30 -4.96 9.15
CA ALA A 78 8.32 -3.90 9.13
C ALA A 78 9.56 -4.29 8.31
N CYS A 79 10.01 -5.55 8.43
CA CYS A 79 11.12 -6.09 7.63
C CYS A 79 10.77 -6.12 6.14
N GLY A 80 9.57 -6.58 5.80
CA GLY A 80 9.04 -6.61 4.44
C GLY A 80 9.01 -5.24 3.78
N HIS A 81 8.30 -4.30 4.40
CA HIS A 81 8.16 -2.95 3.86
C HIS A 81 9.51 -2.23 3.72
N SER A 82 10.40 -2.33 4.71
CA SER A 82 11.73 -1.72 4.60
C SER A 82 12.56 -2.35 3.48
N SER A 83 12.56 -3.67 3.34
CA SER A 83 13.41 -4.36 2.34
C SER A 83 12.94 -4.12 0.90
N ILE A 84 11.63 -4.09 0.66
CA ILE A 84 11.06 -3.78 -0.68
C ILE A 84 11.55 -2.43 -1.19
N TYR A 85 11.60 -1.41 -0.31
CA TYR A 85 11.89 -0.03 -0.72
C TYR A 85 13.36 0.36 -0.58
N THR A 86 14.15 -0.39 0.17
CA THR A 86 15.60 -0.12 0.31
C THR A 86 16.46 -0.96 -0.64
N GLY A 87 15.92 -2.07 -1.19
CA GLY A 87 16.75 -3.05 -1.88
C GLY A 87 17.80 -3.71 -0.97
N SER A 88 17.60 -3.62 0.35
CA SER A 88 18.52 -4.06 1.39
C SER A 88 17.84 -5.12 2.26
N VAL A 89 18.54 -5.59 3.29
CA VAL A 89 18.07 -6.62 4.23
C VAL A 89 18.03 -6.08 5.67
N PRO A 90 17.23 -6.67 6.58
CA PRO A 90 17.15 -6.28 7.98
C PRO A 90 18.49 -6.08 8.70
N ALA A 91 19.49 -6.90 8.35
CA ALA A 91 20.84 -6.83 8.92
C ALA A 91 21.60 -5.54 8.55
N ILE A 92 21.20 -4.85 7.48
CA ILE A 92 21.84 -3.62 6.98
C ILE A 92 20.92 -2.42 7.16
N ASN A 93 19.63 -2.54 6.79
CA ASN A 93 18.66 -1.44 6.92
C ASN A 93 18.22 -1.19 8.38
N GLY A 94 18.56 -2.09 9.31
CA GLY A 94 18.34 -1.93 10.75
C GLY A 94 16.94 -2.30 11.25
N ILE A 95 15.96 -2.52 10.36
CA ILE A 95 14.60 -2.90 10.72
C ILE A 95 14.52 -4.42 10.86
N THR A 96 14.81 -4.92 12.06
CA THR A 96 14.96 -6.35 12.38
C THR A 96 13.69 -7.06 12.85
N GLY A 97 12.58 -6.32 12.96
CA GLY A 97 11.27 -6.86 13.31
C GLY A 97 10.24 -5.74 13.42
N ASN A 98 8.97 -6.10 13.68
CA ASN A 98 7.95 -5.11 14.06
C ASN A 98 8.32 -4.40 15.37
N ALA A 99 9.04 -5.11 16.25
CA ALA A 99 9.69 -4.58 17.42
C ALA A 99 10.93 -5.44 17.74
N TRP A 100 11.88 -4.90 18.49
CA TRP A 100 13.07 -5.64 18.95
C TRP A 100 13.44 -5.26 20.37
N TRP A 101 14.21 -6.12 21.04
CA TRP A 101 14.82 -5.80 22.33
C TRP A 101 16.06 -4.92 22.12
N ASP A 102 16.03 -3.70 22.64
CA ASP A 102 17.19 -2.79 22.66
C ASP A 102 17.99 -3.03 23.96
N ARG A 103 19.23 -3.47 23.82
CA ARG A 103 20.13 -3.78 24.95
C ARG A 103 20.65 -2.54 25.67
N THR A 104 20.69 -1.39 25.03
CA THR A 104 21.12 -0.12 25.63
C THR A 104 19.99 0.49 26.46
N GLN A 105 18.77 0.44 25.94
CA GLN A 105 17.58 0.96 26.61
C GLN A 105 16.92 -0.04 27.56
N MET A 106 17.32 -1.32 27.51
CA MET A 106 16.77 -2.42 28.30
C MET A 106 15.24 -2.54 28.20
N ARG A 107 14.73 -2.43 26.97
CA ARG A 107 13.29 -2.55 26.67
C ARG A 107 13.05 -2.98 25.23
N THR A 108 11.80 -3.36 24.96
CA THR A 108 11.32 -3.49 23.58
C THR A 108 11.13 -2.10 22.95
N VAL A 109 11.61 -1.94 21.72
CA VAL A 109 11.45 -0.75 20.88
C VAL A 109 10.61 -1.14 19.68
N TYR A 110 9.53 -0.40 19.44
CA TYR A 110 8.71 -0.57 18.25
C TYR A 110 9.38 0.06 17.03
N CYS A 111 9.21 -0.56 15.85
CA CYS A 111 10.04 -0.27 14.68
C CYS A 111 10.09 1.19 14.23
N THR A 112 8.96 1.90 14.26
CA THR A 112 8.89 3.32 13.91
C THR A 112 8.79 4.24 15.12
N GLU A 113 8.90 3.73 16.35
CA GLU A 113 8.73 4.54 17.56
C GLU A 113 9.72 5.69 17.60
N ASP A 114 9.22 6.91 17.77
CA ASP A 114 10.04 8.09 17.99
C ASP A 114 9.38 9.03 19.00
N LYS A 115 9.92 9.02 20.21
CA LYS A 115 9.43 9.87 21.32
C LYS A 115 9.81 11.34 21.17
N THR A 116 10.62 11.70 20.17
CA THR A 116 11.05 13.09 19.91
C THR A 116 10.10 13.85 18.99
N VAL A 117 9.12 13.16 18.39
CA VAL A 117 8.07 13.77 17.55
C VAL A 117 6.70 13.62 18.21
N ASN A 118 5.75 14.45 17.79
CA ASN A 118 4.39 14.46 18.29
C ASN A 118 3.39 14.08 17.21
N THR A 119 2.23 13.59 17.63
CA THR A 119 1.10 13.31 16.75
C THR A 119 0.55 14.58 16.14
N VAL A 120 0.23 14.51 14.84
CA VAL A 120 -0.40 15.60 14.07
C VAL A 120 -1.70 15.07 13.47
N GLY A 121 -2.82 15.74 13.79
CA GLY A 121 -4.16 15.32 13.38
C GLY A 121 -4.99 14.58 14.44
N SER A 122 -4.40 14.28 15.59
CA SER A 122 -5.07 13.63 16.74
C SER A 122 -4.36 13.99 18.05
N ILE A 123 -5.00 13.70 19.19
CA ILE A 123 -4.43 13.82 20.53
C ILE A 123 -3.82 12.50 21.06
N SER A 124 -3.95 11.41 20.30
CA SER A 124 -3.42 10.10 20.67
C SER A 124 -1.89 10.09 20.61
N SER A 125 -1.25 9.09 21.24
CA SER A 125 0.20 8.85 21.08
C SER A 125 0.55 8.08 19.80
N ASN A 126 -0.44 7.72 18.98
CA ASN A 126 -0.23 6.90 17.77
C ASN A 126 0.58 7.63 16.68
N GLY A 127 0.76 8.94 16.80
CA GLY A 127 1.60 9.73 15.92
C GLY A 127 3.05 9.89 16.39
N LYS A 128 3.47 9.30 17.51
CA LYS A 128 4.88 9.34 17.97
C LYS A 128 5.76 8.35 17.18
N GLN A 129 5.77 8.55 15.86
CA GLN A 129 6.38 7.64 14.89
C GLN A 129 7.20 8.42 13.86
N SER A 130 8.34 7.87 13.44
CA SER A 130 9.21 8.43 12.39
C SER A 130 10.04 7.31 11.74
N PRO A 131 10.73 7.58 10.60
CA PRO A 131 11.61 6.60 9.96
C PRO A 131 12.99 6.50 10.65
N ARG A 132 13.20 7.11 11.82
CA ARG A 132 14.52 7.26 12.47
C ARG A 132 15.32 5.97 12.68
N ASN A 133 14.64 4.83 12.83
CA ASN A 133 15.31 3.53 13.02
C ASN A 133 15.73 2.86 11.70
N LEU A 134 15.30 3.39 10.55
CA LEU A 134 15.76 2.93 9.25
C LEU A 134 17.17 3.49 9.01
N LEU A 135 18.15 2.63 8.77
CA LEU A 135 19.56 3.02 8.67
C LEU A 135 20.04 3.29 7.25
N THR A 136 19.21 3.00 6.24
CA THR A 136 19.53 3.10 4.82
C THR A 136 18.50 3.96 4.09
N THR A 137 18.89 4.59 2.98
CA THR A 137 17.95 5.29 2.11
C THR A 137 16.99 4.31 1.42
N THR A 138 15.79 4.80 1.10
CA THR A 138 14.84 4.10 0.22
C THR A 138 14.99 4.57 -1.23
N ILE A 139 14.39 3.86 -2.18
CA ILE A 139 14.23 4.34 -3.55
C ILE A 139 13.47 5.67 -3.62
N CYS A 140 12.59 5.94 -2.64
CA CYS A 140 11.90 7.21 -2.50
C CYS A 140 12.86 8.32 -2.07
N ASP A 141 13.77 8.05 -1.14
CA ASP A 141 14.84 8.97 -0.76
C ASP A 141 15.77 9.28 -1.94
N GLU A 142 16.17 8.25 -2.68
CA GLU A 142 17.01 8.41 -3.87
C GLU A 142 16.31 9.21 -4.97
N LEU A 143 14.99 9.03 -5.15
CA LEU A 143 14.19 9.86 -6.08
C LEU A 143 14.18 11.33 -5.64
N ARG A 144 13.99 11.59 -4.34
CA ARG A 144 14.02 12.95 -3.79
C ARG A 144 15.40 13.57 -4.02
N ILE A 145 16.49 12.86 -3.75
CA ILE A 145 17.86 13.32 -4.03
C ILE A 145 18.06 13.59 -5.53
N ALA A 146 17.71 12.65 -6.39
CA ALA A 146 17.93 12.74 -7.84
C ALA A 146 17.13 13.85 -8.52
N THR A 147 16.03 14.30 -7.92
CA THR A 147 15.20 15.42 -8.41
C THR A 147 15.51 16.74 -7.71
N ASN A 148 16.55 16.78 -6.87
CA ASN A 148 16.88 17.91 -6.01
C ASN A 148 15.65 18.36 -5.17
N TYR A 149 14.99 17.36 -4.58
CA TYR A 149 13.83 17.46 -3.70
C TYR A 149 12.60 18.13 -4.35
N LYS A 150 12.50 18.06 -5.69
CA LYS A 150 11.33 18.53 -6.43
C LYS A 150 10.23 17.48 -6.53
N SER A 151 10.56 16.19 -6.57
CA SER A 151 9.53 15.13 -6.58
C SER A 151 8.69 15.19 -5.31
N LYS A 152 7.44 14.75 -5.39
CA LYS A 152 6.62 14.46 -4.22
C LYS A 152 6.67 12.98 -3.89
N VAL A 153 6.89 12.67 -2.62
CA VAL A 153 6.83 11.32 -2.07
C VAL A 153 5.82 11.28 -0.95
N ILE A 154 4.81 10.42 -1.08
CA ILE A 154 3.75 10.23 -0.08
C ILE A 154 3.62 8.74 0.26
N GLY A 155 3.73 8.40 1.55
CA GLY A 155 3.44 7.07 2.09
C GLY A 155 2.06 6.99 2.73
N ILE A 156 1.28 5.94 2.46
CA ILE A 156 -0.08 5.77 2.95
C ILE A 156 -0.30 4.31 3.37
N ALA A 157 -0.76 4.10 4.60
CA ALA A 157 -1.13 2.77 5.07
C ALA A 157 -2.02 2.87 6.31
N ILE A 158 -2.83 1.85 6.60
CA ILE A 158 -3.48 1.77 7.92
C ILE A 158 -2.41 1.66 9.03
N LYS A 159 -1.39 0.82 8.81
CA LYS A 159 -0.28 0.63 9.75
C LYS A 159 0.78 1.72 9.54
N ASP A 160 1.16 2.43 10.60
CA ASP A 160 2.25 3.42 10.58
C ASP A 160 3.51 2.96 9.82
N ARG A 161 4.07 1.80 10.19
CA ARG A 161 5.24 1.16 9.58
C ARG A 161 5.07 0.84 8.09
N GLY A 162 3.83 0.63 7.64
CA GLY A 162 3.50 0.38 6.23
C GLY A 162 3.50 1.64 5.36
N GLY A 163 3.35 2.83 5.96
CA GLY A 163 3.46 4.11 5.27
C GLY A 163 4.83 4.76 5.44
N ILE A 164 5.37 4.74 6.67
CA ILE A 164 6.62 5.41 7.06
C ILE A 164 7.84 4.76 6.41
N LEU A 165 8.01 3.44 6.54
CA LEU A 165 9.22 2.75 6.06
C LEU A 165 9.35 2.78 4.54
N PRO A 166 8.27 2.61 3.75
CA PRO A 166 8.33 2.81 2.31
C PRO A 166 8.64 4.25 1.87
N ALA A 167 8.07 5.24 2.55
CA ALA A 167 8.26 6.65 2.19
C ALA A 167 9.71 7.10 2.41
N GLY A 168 10.40 6.52 3.40
CA GLY A 168 11.77 6.88 3.74
C GLY A 168 11.88 8.18 4.52
N HIS A 169 13.09 8.72 4.57
CA HIS A 169 13.46 9.84 5.44
C HIS A 169 13.01 11.20 4.89
N SER A 170 13.10 11.37 3.58
CA SER A 170 12.96 12.67 2.90
C SER A 170 11.58 12.90 2.28
N ALA A 171 10.63 12.03 2.60
CA ALA A 171 9.26 12.09 2.10
C ALA A 171 8.58 13.40 2.45
N ASN A 172 7.66 13.85 1.59
CA ASN A 172 6.85 15.03 1.87
C ASN A 172 5.85 14.75 3.00
N ALA A 173 5.31 13.53 3.05
CA ALA A 173 4.50 13.05 4.16
C ALA A 173 4.41 11.52 4.18
N ALA A 174 4.17 10.97 5.37
CA ALA A 174 3.55 9.66 5.51
C ALA A 174 2.28 9.82 6.36
N TYR A 175 1.20 9.17 5.95
CA TYR A 175 -0.09 9.18 6.63
C TYR A 175 -0.48 7.78 7.07
N TRP A 176 -0.97 7.67 8.30
CA TRP A 176 -1.49 6.41 8.83
C TRP A 176 -2.75 6.58 9.64
N TYR A 177 -3.45 5.48 9.85
CA TYR A 177 -4.76 5.48 10.45
C TYR A 177 -4.68 5.38 11.98
N ASP A 178 -5.25 6.36 12.67
CA ASP A 178 -5.42 6.37 14.12
C ASP A 178 -6.74 5.70 14.50
N ASN A 179 -6.67 4.43 14.86
CA ASN A 179 -7.83 3.64 15.30
C ASN A 179 -8.46 4.09 16.64
N THR A 180 -7.88 5.06 17.35
CA THR A 180 -8.49 5.63 18.55
C THR A 180 -9.50 6.73 18.22
N THR A 181 -9.33 7.39 17.08
CA THR A 181 -10.15 8.54 16.66
C THR A 181 -10.81 8.37 15.29
N GLY A 182 -10.43 7.34 14.54
CA GLY A 182 -10.93 7.09 13.18
C GLY A 182 -10.37 8.05 12.13
N LYS A 183 -9.21 8.66 12.40
CA LYS A 183 -8.61 9.72 11.57
C LYS A 183 -7.31 9.26 10.93
N TRP A 184 -7.03 9.75 9.74
CA TRP A 184 -5.69 9.75 9.16
C TRP A 184 -4.84 10.83 9.84
N ILE A 185 -3.68 10.43 10.33
CA ILE A 185 -2.74 11.26 11.07
C ILE A 185 -1.35 11.19 10.45
N THR A 186 -0.46 12.06 10.93
CA THR A 186 0.98 12.01 10.67
C THR A 186 1.73 12.40 11.95
N SER A 187 3.03 12.71 11.85
CA SER A 187 3.84 13.21 12.95
C SER A 187 4.57 14.50 12.61
N THR A 188 5.06 15.18 13.64
CA THR A 188 5.91 16.37 13.51
C THR A 188 7.26 16.08 12.85
N TYR A 189 7.57 14.82 12.51
CA TYR A 189 8.67 14.51 11.60
C TYR A 189 8.42 15.09 10.19
N TYR A 190 7.17 15.04 9.71
CA TYR A 190 6.80 15.41 8.35
C TYR A 190 6.25 16.84 8.25
N THR A 191 5.33 17.22 9.15
CA THR A 191 4.66 18.52 9.14
C THR A 191 4.17 18.89 10.54
N ASN A 192 3.99 20.18 10.83
CA ASN A 192 3.43 20.64 12.10
C ASN A 192 1.90 20.63 12.13
N GLU A 193 1.26 20.61 10.97
CA GLU A 193 -0.19 20.57 10.82
C GLU A 193 -0.61 19.67 9.66
N LEU A 194 -1.80 19.07 9.75
CA LEU A 194 -2.37 18.32 8.63
C LEU A 194 -2.73 19.29 7.49
N PRO A 195 -2.41 18.96 6.22
CA PRO A 195 -2.94 19.69 5.09
C PRO A 195 -4.46 19.72 5.13
N GLN A 196 -5.05 20.81 4.61
CA GLN A 196 -6.50 21.02 4.63
C GLN A 196 -7.28 19.83 4.04
N TRP A 197 -6.76 19.21 2.97
CA TRP A 197 -7.42 18.07 2.33
C TRP A 197 -7.49 16.83 3.23
N VAL A 198 -6.47 16.60 4.07
CA VAL A 198 -6.45 15.48 5.03
C VAL A 198 -7.45 15.75 6.15
N SER A 199 -7.45 16.97 6.68
CA SER A 199 -8.43 17.41 7.67
C SER A 199 -9.86 17.28 7.15
N SER A 200 -10.12 17.73 5.92
CA SER A 200 -11.42 17.58 5.26
C SER A 200 -11.81 16.13 4.99
N PHE A 201 -10.87 15.26 4.61
CA PHE A 201 -11.12 13.84 4.45
C PHE A 201 -11.53 13.18 5.78
N ASN A 202 -10.85 13.52 6.88
CA ASN A 202 -11.19 13.01 8.21
C ASN A 202 -12.59 13.40 8.66
N GLU A 203 -13.06 14.60 8.32
CA GLU A 203 -14.42 15.06 8.65
C GLU A 203 -15.53 14.34 7.86
N LEU A 204 -15.19 13.60 6.79
CA LEU A 204 -16.15 12.72 6.10
C LEU A 204 -16.61 11.55 6.97
N LYS A 205 -15.83 11.17 7.99
CA LYS A 205 -16.12 10.06 8.91
C LYS A 205 -16.51 8.76 8.18
N LEU A 206 -15.79 8.46 7.10
CA LEU A 206 -16.12 7.36 6.18
C LEU A 206 -16.22 5.99 6.88
N VAL A 207 -15.48 5.80 7.98
CA VAL A 207 -15.52 4.56 8.77
C VAL A 207 -16.93 4.27 9.29
N ASP A 208 -17.64 5.28 9.80
CA ASP A 208 -19.01 5.12 10.28
C ASP A 208 -19.97 4.79 9.12
N GLU A 209 -19.77 5.41 7.95
CA GLU A 209 -20.54 5.12 6.75
C GLU A 209 -20.29 3.71 6.22
N TYR A 210 -19.06 3.22 6.30
CA TYR A 210 -18.71 1.85 5.92
C TYR A 210 -19.27 0.82 6.89
N TYR A 211 -19.26 1.08 8.20
CA TYR A 211 -19.91 0.21 9.17
C TYR A 211 -21.42 0.08 8.94
N LYS A 212 -22.10 1.15 8.53
CA LYS A 212 -23.53 1.10 8.17
C LYS A 212 -23.80 0.18 6.98
N LYS A 213 -22.83 -0.01 6.08
CA LYS A 213 -22.94 -0.93 4.94
C LYS A 213 -22.77 -2.40 5.34
N GLY A 214 -22.25 -2.69 6.53
CA GLY A 214 -21.95 -4.04 7.00
C GLY A 214 -20.92 -4.75 6.10
N TRP A 215 -20.80 -6.07 6.26
CA TRP A 215 -20.01 -6.90 5.35
C TRP A 215 -20.80 -8.16 4.99
N SER A 216 -21.31 -8.18 3.76
CA SER A 216 -21.97 -9.34 3.14
C SER A 216 -21.08 -9.89 2.03
N LEU A 217 -21.28 -11.14 1.63
CA LEU A 217 -20.53 -11.73 0.53
C LEU A 217 -20.78 -10.98 -0.80
N LEU A 218 -19.72 -10.77 -1.56
CA LEU A 218 -19.78 -10.16 -2.89
C LEU A 218 -20.55 -11.04 -3.88
N TYR A 219 -20.48 -12.37 -3.71
CA TYR A 219 -21.12 -13.36 -4.55
C TYR A 219 -21.98 -14.34 -3.73
N PRO A 220 -22.80 -15.21 -4.36
CA PRO A 220 -23.57 -16.21 -3.62
C PRO A 220 -22.67 -17.16 -2.82
N ALA A 221 -23.04 -17.44 -1.56
CA ALA A 221 -22.20 -18.19 -0.61
C ALA A 221 -21.74 -19.56 -1.13
N ASN A 222 -22.61 -20.28 -1.85
CA ASN A 222 -22.30 -21.58 -2.42
C ASN A 222 -21.26 -21.56 -3.55
N THR A 223 -20.80 -20.38 -3.99
CA THR A 223 -19.77 -20.23 -5.02
C THR A 223 -18.35 -20.08 -4.46
N TYR A 224 -18.19 -19.86 -3.15
CA TYR A 224 -16.88 -19.75 -2.47
C TYR A 224 -16.27 -21.14 -2.26
N THR A 225 -16.03 -21.83 -3.37
CA THR A 225 -15.58 -23.23 -3.43
C THR A 225 -14.08 -23.40 -3.17
N LEU A 226 -13.36 -22.27 -3.06
CA LEU A 226 -11.91 -22.21 -2.81
C LEU A 226 -11.59 -21.88 -1.36
N SER A 227 -12.61 -21.88 -0.49
CA SER A 227 -12.53 -21.65 0.94
C SER A 227 -13.19 -22.76 1.73
N THR A 228 -12.93 -22.78 3.03
CA THR A 228 -13.60 -23.69 3.97
C THR A 228 -15.07 -23.31 4.17
N ALA A 229 -15.82 -24.16 4.86
CA ALA A 229 -17.14 -23.78 5.36
C ALA A 229 -17.07 -22.47 6.17
N ASP A 230 -18.15 -21.70 6.16
CA ASP A 230 -18.22 -20.35 6.73
C ASP A 230 -17.97 -20.27 8.23
N GLU A 231 -18.30 -21.33 8.97
CA GLU A 231 -17.99 -21.41 10.39
C GLU A 231 -16.96 -22.49 10.65
N LYS A 232 -15.75 -22.08 11.06
CA LYS A 232 -14.73 -22.97 11.60
C LYS A 232 -14.38 -22.64 13.04
N LYS A 233 -14.11 -23.68 13.82
CA LYS A 233 -13.71 -23.55 15.24
C LYS A 233 -12.39 -22.78 15.45
N TYR A 234 -11.57 -22.72 14.40
CA TYR A 234 -10.24 -22.10 14.42
C TYR A 234 -10.24 -20.69 13.84
N GLU A 235 -11.39 -20.18 13.39
CA GLU A 235 -11.56 -18.78 13.00
C GLU A 235 -11.90 -17.94 14.24
N ALA A 236 -11.29 -16.75 14.35
CA ALA A 236 -11.70 -15.76 15.33
C ALA A 236 -13.09 -15.21 14.97
N LYS A 237 -13.78 -14.69 15.98
CA LYS A 237 -15.18 -14.23 15.86
C LYS A 237 -15.33 -12.73 16.14
N PRO A 238 -14.56 -11.83 15.48
CA PRO A 238 -14.60 -10.40 15.80
C PRO A 238 -15.95 -9.74 15.48
N PHE A 239 -16.76 -10.34 14.60
CA PHE A 239 -18.02 -9.79 14.08
C PHE A 239 -19.25 -10.70 14.24
N GLY A 240 -19.07 -11.92 14.76
CA GLY A 240 -20.08 -12.97 14.74
C GLY A 240 -19.45 -14.31 14.35
N THR A 241 -20.30 -15.29 14.02
CA THR A 241 -19.88 -16.66 13.69
C THR A 241 -19.89 -16.98 12.20
N SER A 242 -20.56 -16.17 11.37
CA SER A 242 -20.80 -16.41 9.95
C SER A 242 -21.28 -15.15 9.25
N PHE A 243 -21.23 -15.11 7.92
CA PHE A 243 -21.81 -14.05 7.11
C PHE A 243 -23.35 -14.06 7.15
N PRO A 244 -24.01 -12.88 6.99
CA PRO A 244 -23.43 -11.55 6.86
C PRO A 244 -23.09 -10.89 8.20
N TYR A 245 -22.05 -10.07 8.23
CA TYR A 245 -21.63 -9.32 9.40
C TYR A 245 -22.31 -7.96 9.49
N ASN A 246 -23.07 -7.73 10.57
CA ASN A 246 -23.61 -6.42 10.90
C ASN A 246 -22.58 -5.60 11.67
N LEU A 247 -22.03 -4.57 11.03
CA LEU A 247 -20.99 -3.72 11.59
C LEU A 247 -21.52 -2.41 12.19
N SER A 248 -22.82 -2.10 12.02
CA SER A 248 -23.41 -0.82 12.45
C SER A 248 -23.26 -0.54 13.95
N GLY A 249 -23.13 -1.60 14.76
CA GLY A 249 -22.88 -1.49 16.20
C GLY A 249 -21.55 -0.83 16.57
N PHE A 250 -20.58 -0.77 15.64
CA PHE A 250 -19.26 -0.16 15.84
C PHE A 250 -19.21 1.33 15.48
N ALA A 251 -20.16 1.82 14.68
CA ALA A 251 -20.20 3.22 14.25
C ALA A 251 -20.22 4.18 15.46
N GLY A 252 -19.31 5.15 15.45
CA GLY A 252 -19.10 6.12 16.53
C GLY A 252 -18.52 5.54 17.83
N LYS A 253 -18.18 4.25 17.88
CA LYS A 253 -17.75 3.56 19.12
C LYS A 253 -16.40 2.86 19.01
N ASP A 254 -16.12 2.24 17.88
CA ASP A 254 -14.90 1.45 17.65
C ASP A 254 -14.36 1.78 16.26
N TYR A 255 -13.18 2.37 16.21
CA TYR A 255 -12.50 2.68 14.95
C TYR A 255 -11.36 1.69 14.65
N GLY A 256 -11.20 0.61 15.42
CA GLY A 256 -10.18 -0.42 15.16
C GLY A 256 -10.69 -1.53 14.25
N LYS A 257 -11.93 -1.97 14.45
CA LYS A 257 -12.50 -3.13 13.77
C LYS A 257 -12.58 -3.01 12.26
N ILE A 258 -12.65 -1.79 11.72
CA ILE A 258 -12.65 -1.53 10.28
C ILE A 258 -11.42 -2.12 9.59
N THR A 259 -10.27 -2.20 10.28
CA THR A 259 -9.03 -2.71 9.69
C THR A 259 -9.12 -4.20 9.35
N THR A 260 -9.95 -4.96 10.06
CA THR A 260 -10.24 -6.39 9.83
C THR A 260 -11.42 -6.58 8.86
N THR A 261 -11.71 -5.60 8.00
CA THR A 261 -12.77 -5.70 6.98
C THR A 261 -12.25 -5.19 5.63
N PRO A 262 -12.86 -5.57 4.49
CA PRO A 262 -12.48 -5.02 3.18
C PRO A 262 -12.55 -3.49 3.12
N TRP A 263 -13.40 -2.87 3.94
CA TRP A 263 -13.55 -1.41 4.01
C TRP A 263 -12.28 -0.69 4.48
N GLY A 264 -11.36 -1.35 5.19
CA GLY A 264 -10.06 -0.75 5.51
C GLY A 264 -9.19 -0.51 4.27
N ASN A 265 -9.23 -1.43 3.30
CA ASN A 265 -8.61 -1.21 2.00
C ASN A 265 -9.33 -0.10 1.22
N THR A 266 -10.67 -0.10 1.20
CA THR A 266 -11.46 0.97 0.59
C THR A 266 -11.12 2.34 1.16
N LEU A 267 -11.00 2.46 2.49
CA LEU A 267 -10.56 3.69 3.15
C LEU A 267 -9.17 4.13 2.68
N THR A 268 -8.25 3.17 2.52
CA THR A 268 -6.87 3.41 2.05
C THR A 268 -6.86 3.87 0.59
N THR A 269 -7.62 3.23 -0.29
CA THR A 269 -7.74 3.61 -1.71
C THR A 269 -8.34 5.01 -1.87
N GLU A 270 -9.41 5.32 -1.15
CA GLU A 270 -10.04 6.65 -1.22
C GLU A 270 -9.08 7.74 -0.71
N PHE A 271 -8.30 7.44 0.33
CA PHE A 271 -7.26 8.35 0.81
C PHE A 271 -6.15 8.54 -0.22
N ALA A 272 -5.68 7.46 -0.86
CA ALA A 272 -4.67 7.51 -1.92
C ALA A 272 -5.13 8.30 -3.15
N LYS A 273 -6.38 8.12 -3.60
CA LYS A 273 -6.99 8.94 -4.68
C LYS A 273 -6.99 10.42 -4.31
N ASN A 274 -7.36 10.76 -3.07
CA ASN A 274 -7.33 12.14 -2.58
C ASN A 274 -5.91 12.71 -2.51
N ALA A 275 -4.91 11.93 -2.11
CA ALA A 275 -3.52 12.35 -2.13
C ALA A 275 -3.07 12.66 -3.57
N VAL A 276 -3.36 11.80 -4.55
CA VAL A 276 -3.03 12.06 -5.97
C VAL A 276 -3.64 13.38 -6.45
N ILE A 277 -4.90 13.66 -6.11
CA ILE A 277 -5.59 14.88 -6.53
C ILE A 277 -4.99 16.12 -5.87
N ASN A 278 -4.90 16.12 -4.54
CA ASN A 278 -4.62 17.32 -3.76
C ASN A 278 -3.13 17.63 -3.66
N GLU A 279 -2.28 16.60 -3.72
CA GLU A 279 -0.83 16.80 -3.83
C GLU A 279 -0.38 16.98 -5.29
N GLY A 280 -1.26 16.78 -6.27
CA GLY A 280 -0.90 16.92 -7.68
C GLY A 280 0.15 15.91 -8.13
N LEU A 281 0.11 14.69 -7.58
CA LEU A 281 1.09 13.65 -7.90
C LEU A 281 0.99 13.27 -9.38
N GLY A 282 2.10 13.33 -10.10
CA GLY A 282 2.17 13.05 -11.53
C GLY A 282 1.52 14.12 -12.42
N ALA A 283 1.28 15.33 -11.90
CA ALA A 283 0.69 16.44 -12.66
C ALA A 283 1.67 17.11 -13.64
N ASP A 284 2.97 17.04 -13.38
CA ASP A 284 4.02 17.59 -14.23
C ASP A 284 5.01 16.51 -14.73
N ASN A 285 6.21 16.90 -15.16
CA ASN A 285 7.21 15.98 -15.71
C ASN A 285 8.27 15.53 -14.69
N ILE A 286 8.14 15.94 -13.43
CA ILE A 286 8.97 15.47 -12.32
C ILE A 286 8.32 14.18 -11.81
N THR A 287 9.07 13.08 -11.82
CA THR A 287 8.58 11.81 -11.32
C THR A 287 8.27 11.90 -9.83
N ASP A 288 7.03 11.66 -9.45
CA ASP A 288 6.57 11.53 -8.08
C ASP A 288 6.49 10.06 -7.65
N PHE A 289 6.36 9.80 -6.35
CA PHE A 289 6.18 8.47 -5.79
C PHE A 289 5.01 8.43 -4.79
N LEU A 290 4.11 7.48 -5.01
CA LEU A 290 3.05 7.13 -4.08
C LEU A 290 3.27 5.70 -3.57
N ALA A 291 3.63 5.56 -2.29
CA ALA A 291 3.76 4.25 -1.65
C ALA A 291 2.49 3.94 -0.84
N VAL A 292 1.76 2.90 -1.23
CA VAL A 292 0.49 2.49 -0.61
C VAL A 292 0.60 1.07 -0.09
N SER A 293 0.33 0.89 1.20
CA SER A 293 0.22 -0.43 1.81
C SER A 293 -1.23 -0.73 2.18
N TYR A 294 -1.74 -1.82 1.63
CA TYR A 294 -3.08 -2.34 1.90
C TYR A 294 -3.01 -3.34 3.04
N SER A 295 -3.35 -2.88 4.25
CA SER A 295 -3.13 -3.64 5.49
C SER A 295 -4.27 -4.57 5.88
N SER A 296 -5.47 -4.42 5.32
CA SER A 296 -6.63 -5.23 5.72
C SER A 296 -6.50 -6.73 5.43
N PRO A 297 -5.87 -7.19 4.33
CA PRO A 297 -5.68 -8.62 4.08
C PRO A 297 -4.91 -9.32 5.21
N ASP A 298 -3.93 -8.65 5.82
CA ASP A 298 -3.21 -9.17 6.99
C ASP A 298 -4.08 -9.25 8.24
N TYR A 299 -4.87 -8.22 8.55
CA TYR A 299 -5.79 -8.26 9.70
C TYR A 299 -6.88 -9.33 9.53
N ILE A 300 -7.40 -9.48 8.32
CA ILE A 300 -8.39 -10.51 7.95
C ILE A 300 -7.74 -11.89 8.06
N GLY A 301 -6.58 -12.09 7.44
CA GLY A 301 -5.85 -13.35 7.48
C GLY A 301 -5.42 -13.75 8.89
N HIS A 302 -5.04 -12.80 9.75
CA HIS A 302 -4.78 -13.07 11.17
C HIS A 302 -6.03 -13.48 11.96
N SER A 303 -7.21 -13.00 11.57
CA SER A 303 -8.45 -13.31 12.27
C SER A 303 -9.07 -14.61 11.80
N PHE A 304 -9.07 -14.86 10.49
CA PHE A 304 -9.83 -15.96 9.88
C PHE A 304 -8.94 -17.02 9.20
N GLY A 305 -7.69 -16.68 8.87
CA GLY A 305 -6.76 -17.56 8.17
C GLY A 305 -6.90 -17.54 6.65
N PRO A 306 -5.91 -18.09 5.94
CA PRO A 306 -5.83 -18.00 4.48
C PRO A 306 -6.92 -18.80 3.74
N ASN A 307 -7.58 -19.75 4.41
CA ASN A 307 -8.57 -20.64 3.81
C ASN A 307 -10.02 -20.18 4.02
N SER A 308 -10.24 -19.07 4.72
CA SER A 308 -11.59 -18.66 5.09
C SER A 308 -12.35 -17.98 3.96
N ILE A 309 -13.68 -17.91 4.08
CA ILE A 309 -14.53 -17.17 3.14
C ILE A 309 -14.21 -15.67 3.19
N GLU A 310 -13.88 -15.12 4.37
CA GLU A 310 -13.46 -13.73 4.56
C GLU A 310 -12.24 -13.37 3.73
N SER A 311 -11.23 -14.24 3.72
CA SER A 311 -10.01 -14.01 2.95
C SER A 311 -10.29 -14.04 1.45
N GLU A 312 -11.06 -15.03 0.95
CA GLU A 312 -11.49 -15.06 -0.46
C GLU A 312 -12.29 -13.81 -0.83
N ASP A 313 -13.34 -13.46 -0.07
CA ASP A 313 -14.18 -12.29 -0.33
C ASP A 313 -13.38 -10.97 -0.32
N ALA A 314 -12.43 -10.83 0.61
CA ALA A 314 -11.58 -9.66 0.70
C ALA A 314 -10.70 -9.48 -0.55
N PHE A 315 -10.08 -10.56 -1.05
CA PHE A 315 -9.27 -10.49 -2.27
C PHE A 315 -10.13 -10.25 -3.52
N LEU A 316 -11.33 -10.83 -3.62
CA LEU A 316 -12.25 -10.58 -4.74
C LEU A 316 -12.74 -9.13 -4.77
N ARG A 317 -13.00 -8.53 -3.62
CA ARG A 317 -13.35 -7.10 -3.51
C ARG A 317 -12.17 -6.20 -3.84
N PHE A 318 -11.00 -6.54 -3.30
CA PHE A 318 -9.80 -5.76 -3.53
C PHE A 318 -9.36 -5.79 -4.99
N ASP A 319 -9.55 -6.90 -5.71
CA ASP A 319 -9.33 -6.97 -7.16
C ASP A 319 -10.13 -5.90 -7.93
N LYS A 320 -11.44 -5.81 -7.67
CA LYS A 320 -12.30 -4.79 -8.28
C LYS A 320 -11.84 -3.38 -7.93
N GLU A 321 -11.58 -3.13 -6.65
CA GLU A 321 -11.16 -1.82 -6.15
C GLU A 321 -9.80 -1.39 -6.72
N LEU A 322 -8.87 -2.32 -6.86
CA LEU A 322 -7.56 -2.07 -7.47
C LEU A 322 -7.70 -1.77 -8.97
N GLY A 323 -8.62 -2.42 -9.68
CA GLY A 323 -8.99 -2.09 -11.05
C GLY A 323 -9.51 -0.64 -11.17
N GLU A 324 -10.46 -0.27 -10.31
CA GLU A 324 -10.99 1.10 -10.24
C GLU A 324 -9.92 2.14 -9.89
N PHE A 325 -8.94 1.79 -9.05
CA PHE A 325 -7.80 2.65 -8.73
C PHE A 325 -6.91 2.87 -9.95
N PHE A 326 -6.61 1.82 -10.73
CA PHE A 326 -5.86 1.97 -11.98
C PHE A 326 -6.62 2.76 -13.05
N ASP A 327 -7.93 2.59 -13.16
CA ASP A 327 -8.77 3.40 -14.07
C ASP A 327 -8.78 4.88 -13.66
N PHE A 328 -8.81 5.15 -12.35
CA PHE A 328 -8.62 6.50 -11.82
C PHE A 328 -7.26 7.09 -12.22
N LEU A 329 -6.17 6.34 -12.09
CA LEU A 329 -4.83 6.78 -12.49
C LEU A 329 -4.72 7.00 -14.01
N ASP A 330 -5.31 6.12 -14.81
CA ASP A 330 -5.37 6.27 -16.27
C ASP A 330 -6.06 7.57 -16.66
N LYS A 331 -7.16 7.92 -15.99
CA LYS A 331 -7.90 9.16 -16.24
C LYS A 331 -7.16 10.39 -15.73
N LYS A 332 -6.51 10.29 -14.57
CA LYS A 332 -5.91 11.44 -13.87
C LYS A 332 -4.50 11.78 -14.38
N ILE A 333 -3.68 10.76 -14.66
CA ILE A 333 -2.26 10.89 -15.01
C ILE A 333 -2.03 10.55 -16.49
N GLY A 334 -2.80 9.60 -17.03
CA GLY A 334 -2.65 9.09 -18.38
C GLY A 334 -2.04 7.69 -18.40
N LYS A 335 -2.63 6.78 -19.17
CA LYS A 335 -2.08 5.44 -19.38
C LYS A 335 -0.65 5.54 -19.97
N GLY A 336 0.29 4.79 -19.40
CA GLY A 336 1.70 4.85 -19.78
C GLY A 336 2.48 6.05 -19.24
N GLN A 337 1.84 6.95 -18.49
CA GLN A 337 2.52 8.05 -17.78
C GLN A 337 2.81 7.72 -16.31
N TYR A 338 2.35 6.58 -15.82
CA TYR A 338 2.74 6.05 -14.52
C TYR A 338 3.23 4.60 -14.63
N THR A 339 3.99 4.16 -13.64
CA THR A 339 4.38 2.76 -13.43
C THR A 339 3.89 2.33 -12.07
N ALA A 340 3.31 1.13 -11.98
CA ALA A 340 2.92 0.53 -10.71
C ALA A 340 3.68 -0.78 -10.51
N PHE A 341 4.16 -1.03 -9.29
CA PHE A 341 4.58 -2.36 -8.86
C PHE A 341 3.70 -2.82 -7.70
N LEU A 342 3.48 -4.14 -7.62
CA LEU A 342 2.73 -4.77 -6.54
C LEU A 342 3.58 -5.91 -5.98
N SER A 343 3.69 -5.96 -4.65
CA SER A 343 4.35 -7.05 -3.93
C SER A 343 3.63 -7.31 -2.60
N ALA A 344 4.19 -8.20 -1.78
CA ALA A 344 3.77 -8.47 -0.42
C ALA A 344 4.98 -8.37 0.53
N ASP A 345 4.75 -7.88 1.75
CA ASP A 345 5.76 -7.80 2.80
C ASP A 345 6.08 -9.17 3.42
N HIS A 346 5.12 -10.09 3.39
CA HIS A 346 5.25 -11.52 3.71
C HIS A 346 4.04 -12.31 3.21
N GLY A 347 4.13 -13.65 3.28
CA GLY A 347 2.99 -14.56 3.13
C GLY A 347 2.34 -14.91 4.47
N VAL A 348 1.62 -16.04 4.51
CA VAL A 348 1.04 -16.59 5.75
C VAL A 348 0.94 -18.12 5.69
N ALA A 349 1.14 -18.75 6.83
CA ALA A 349 0.93 -20.19 6.99
C ALA A 349 -0.56 -20.54 7.08
N HIS A 350 -0.92 -21.77 6.77
CA HIS A 350 -2.24 -22.29 7.10
C HIS A 350 -2.40 -22.39 8.63
N ILE A 351 -3.63 -22.26 9.12
CA ILE A 351 -3.95 -22.48 10.54
C ILE A 351 -3.62 -23.94 10.89
N PRO A 352 -2.93 -24.23 12.01
CA PRO A 352 -2.60 -25.60 12.41
C PRO A 352 -3.80 -26.55 12.46
N GLU A 353 -4.95 -26.10 12.99
CA GLU A 353 -6.17 -26.90 13.06
C GLU A 353 -6.78 -27.20 11.68
N TYR A 354 -6.64 -26.30 10.71
CA TYR A 354 -7.01 -26.57 9.31
C TYR A 354 -6.12 -27.69 8.73
N MET A 355 -4.81 -27.63 9.00
CA MET A 355 -3.88 -28.67 8.54
C MET A 355 -4.22 -30.02 9.16
N GLN A 356 -4.46 -30.07 10.47
CA GLN A 356 -4.87 -31.29 11.18
C GLN A 356 -6.21 -31.85 10.67
N GLU A 357 -7.22 -30.98 10.45
CA GLU A 357 -8.52 -31.37 9.88
C GLU A 357 -8.34 -32.08 8.53
N ASN A 358 -7.38 -31.63 7.72
CA ASN A 358 -7.08 -32.16 6.40
C ASN A 358 -5.95 -33.23 6.40
N LYS A 359 -5.59 -33.76 7.57
CA LYS A 359 -4.55 -34.80 7.74
C LYS A 359 -3.17 -34.39 7.21
N LEU A 360 -2.86 -33.11 7.27
CA LEU A 360 -1.56 -32.53 6.91
C LEU A 360 -0.75 -32.20 8.17
N PRO A 361 0.59 -32.15 8.10
CA PRO A 361 1.42 -31.65 9.21
C PRO A 361 1.08 -30.19 9.54
N GLY A 362 0.75 -29.90 10.79
CA GLY A 362 0.31 -28.57 11.26
C GLY A 362 1.38 -27.72 11.94
N GLY A 363 2.62 -28.20 11.98
CA GLY A 363 3.70 -27.63 12.80
C GLY A 363 3.90 -28.39 14.10
#